data_AF-A0A2N0NC22-F1
#
_entry.id   AF-A0A2N0NC22-F1
#
_cell.length_a   1.000
_cell.length_b   1.000
_cell.length_c   1.000
_cell.angle_alpha   90.00
_cell.angle_beta   90.00
_cell.angle_gamma   90.00
#
_symmetry.space_group_name_H-M   'P 1'
#
loop_
_entity.id
_entity.type
_entity.pdbx_description
1 polymer ?
#
loop_
_entity_poly.entity_id
_entity_poly.type
_entity_poly.pdbx_seq_one_letter_code
_entity_poly.pdbx_strand_id
1 'polypeptide(L)' 'YLNKKYEVFDWFNGLSVLINTIEGLNKIHQKQMVHRDFHIGNILFTKFTKFDQYHNENNESIDYVACISDMGVKN' A
#
# COMPACT_ATOMS: atom_id res chain seq x y z
N TYR A 1 22.96 -18.31 5.08
CA TYR A 1 21.79 -18.44 4.17
C TYR A 1 21.02 -17.11 4.04
N LEU A 2 21.72 -15.98 3.85
CA LEU A 2 21.10 -14.65 3.67
C LEU A 2 21.63 -14.00 2.39
N ASN A 3 21.67 -14.77 1.31
CA ASN A 3 22.09 -14.26 0.02
C ASN A 3 21.11 -14.74 -1.04
N LYS A 4 19.98 -14.05 -1.14
CA LYS A 4 19.11 -14.06 -2.33
C LYS A 4 18.10 -12.92 -2.20
N LYS A 5 18.37 -11.86 -2.97
CA LYS A 5 17.42 -10.80 -3.32
C LYS A 5 16.86 -10.05 -2.11
N TYR A 6 17.62 -9.07 -1.61
CA TYR A 6 16.94 -7.80 -1.37
C TYR A 6 16.46 -7.36 -2.76
N GLU A 7 15.22 -7.73 -3.11
CA GLU A 7 14.46 -6.95 -4.07
C GLU A 7 14.67 -5.51 -3.64
N VAL A 8 15.20 -4.68 -4.55
CA VAL A 8 15.41 -3.26 -4.30
C VAL A 8 14.15 -2.78 -3.63
N PHE A 9 14.23 -2.48 -2.33
CA PHE A 9 13.08 -2.01 -1.58
C PHE A 9 12.74 -0.69 -2.25
N ASP A 10 11.69 -0.71 -3.07
CA ASP A 10 11.31 0.43 -3.83
C ASP A 10 10.73 1.44 -2.85
N TRP A 11 11.60 2.33 -2.40
CA TRP A 11 11.30 3.36 -1.42
C TRP A 11 10.11 4.21 -1.82
N PHE A 12 9.89 4.42 -3.11
CA PHE A 12 8.75 5.18 -3.60
C PHE A 12 7.45 4.40 -3.38
N ASN A 13 7.44 3.12 -3.74
CA ASN A 13 6.31 2.24 -3.45
C ASN A 13 6.07 2.10 -1.93
N GLY A 14 7.12 1.98 -1.13
CA GLY A 14 7.03 1.98 0.33
C GLY A 14 6.41 3.27 0.89
N LEU A 15 6.78 4.43 0.34
CA LEU A 15 6.24 5.72 0.74
C LEU A 15 4.77 5.88 0.31
N SER A 16 4.41 5.47 -0.92
CA SER A 16 3.03 5.46 -1.40
C SER A 16 2.11 4.66 -0.49
N VAL A 17 2.54 3.46 -0.11
CA VAL A 17 1.81 2.58 0.82
C VAL A 17 1.62 3.22 2.19
N LEU A 18 2.65 3.87 2.73
CA LEU A 18 2.58 4.58 4.01
C LEU A 18 1.57 5.73 3.96
N ILE A 19 1.63 6.55 2.91
CA ILE A 19 0.69 7.68 2.70
C ILE A 19 -0.74 7.16 2.63
N ASN A 20 -1.00 6.14 1.82
CA ASN A 20 -2.33 5.54 1.68
C ASN A 20 -2.86 4.98 3.00
N THR A 21 -1.98 4.35 3.79
CA THR A 21 -2.34 3.80 5.10
C THR A 21 -2.69 4.90 6.10
N ILE A 22 -1.91 5.98 6.17
CA ILE A 22 -2.18 7.14 7.02
C ILE A 22 -3.51 7.80 6.62
N GLU A 23 -3.74 8.01 5.32
CA GLU A 23 -4.99 8.56 4.83
C GLU A 23 -6.19 7.66 5.13
N GLY A 24 -6.04 6.35 4.99
CA GLY A 24 -7.06 5.36 5.37
C GLY A 24 -7.44 5.45 6.85
N LEU A 25 -6.44 5.45 7.74
CA LEU A 25 -6.66 5.59 9.18
C LEU A 25 -7.31 6.93 9.52
N ASN A 26 -6.86 8.03 8.90
CA ASN A 26 -7.47 9.34 9.10
C ASN A 26 -8.96 9.35 8.70
N LYS A 27 -9.33 8.74 7.56
CA LYS A 27 -10.73 8.61 7.13
C LYS A 27 -11.56 7.77 8.12
N ILE A 28 -10.98 6.73 8.71
CA ILE A 28 -11.63 5.92 9.75
C ILE A 28 -11.86 6.76 11.01
N HIS A 29 -10.86 7.49 11.48
CA HIS A 29 -10.96 8.34 12.66
C HIS A 29 -11.95 9.50 12.47
N GLN A 30 -12.02 10.12 11.28
CA GLN A 30 -13.00 11.15 10.96
C GLN A 30 -14.45 10.64 11.05
N LYS A 31 -14.67 9.34 10.84
CA LYS A 31 -15.98 8.68 11.02
C LYS A 31 -16.24 8.25 12.48
N GLN A 32 -15.43 8.71 13.44
CA GLN A 32 -15.51 8.30 14.85
C GLN A 32 -15.37 6.78 15.05
N MET A 33 -14.64 6.11 14.14
CA MET A 33 -14.35 4.68 14.22
C MET A 33 -12.89 4.46 14.63
N VAL A 34 -12.61 3.32 15.25
CA VAL A 34 -11.25 2.82 15.51
C VAL A 34 -11.17 1.44 14.90
N HIS A 35 -10.12 1.15 14.12
CA HIS A 35 -9.96 -0.14 13.44
C HIS A 35 -9.88 -1.33 14.40
N ARG A 36 -9.34 -1.13 15.61
CA ARG A 36 -9.17 -2.09 16.73
C ARG A 36 -8.29 -3.32 16.48
N ASP A 37 -8.16 -3.76 15.24
CA ASP A 37 -7.32 -4.90 14.81
C ASP A 37 -6.35 -4.49 13.68
N PHE A 38 -5.77 -3.29 13.78
CA PHE A 38 -4.90 -2.77 12.73
C PHE A 38 -3.51 -3.41 12.82
N HIS A 39 -3.18 -4.25 11.84
CA HIS A 39 -1.88 -4.88 11.67
C HIS A 39 -1.56 -5.03 10.17
N ILE A 40 -0.31 -5.38 9.84
CA ILE A 40 0.17 -5.49 8.45
C ILE A 40 -0.67 -6.44 7.57
N GLY A 41 -1.29 -7.45 8.17
CA GLY A 41 -2.17 -8.40 7.48
C GLY A 41 -3.51 -7.81 7.03
N ASN A 42 -3.89 -6.64 7.56
CA ASN A 42 -5.10 -5.89 7.19
C ASN A 42 -4.79 -4.70 6.25
N ILE A 43 -3.60 -4.69 5.66
CA ILE A 43 -3.22 -3.76 4.59
C ILE A 43 -3.23 -4.55 3.27
N LEU A 44 -4.19 -4.24 2.40
CA LEU A 44 -4.29 -4.87 1.07
C LEU A 44 -3.57 -4.02 0.02
N PHE A 45 -2.81 -4.67 -0.84
CA PHE A 45 -2.08 -4.04 -1.93
C PHE A 45 -2.79 -4.29 -3.26
N THR A 46 -3.04 -3.22 -4.01
CA THR A 46 -3.47 -3.29 -5.41
C THR A 46 -2.28 -2.89 -6.29
N LYS A 47 -1.89 -3.79 -7.19
CA LYS A 47 -0.81 -3.55 -8.16
C LYS A 47 -1.36 -2.80 -9.38
N PHE A 48 -0.73 -1.71 -9.75
CA PHE A 48 -1.01 -0.97 -10.97
C PHE A 48 0.23 -0.92 -11.86
N THR A 49 0.02 -1.11 -13.16
CA THR A 49 1.06 -0.91 -14.18
C THR A 49 0.90 0.51 -14.71
N LYS A 50 1.88 1.37 -14.45
CA LYS A 50 1.90 2.71 -15.02
C LYS A 50 2.51 2.63 -16.41
N PHE A 51 1.73 3.06 -17.40
CA PHE A 51 2.24 3.32 -18.73
C PHE A 51 2.56 4.80 -18.82
N ASP A 52 3.82 5.16 -18.56
CA ASP A 52 4.26 6.54 -18.76
C ASP A 52 4.31 6.83 -20.27
N GLN A 53 3.45 7.71 -20.77
CA GLN A 53 3.37 8.08 -22.20
C GLN A 53 4.65 8.74 -22.76
N TYR A 54 5.65 9.02 -21.90
CA TYR A 54 6.84 9.82 -22.24
C TYR A 54 8.17 9.05 -22.18
N HIS A 55 8.18 7.77 -21.82
CA HIS A 55 9.41 6.97 -21.81
C HIS A 55 9.40 5.94 -22.94
N ASN A 56 10.49 5.91 -23.73
CA ASN A 56 10.74 4.89 -24.74
C ASN A 56 10.53 3.50 -24.14
N GLU A 57 9.83 2.66 -24.90
CA GLU A 57 9.47 1.27 -24.62
C GLU A 57 10.60 0.55 -23.86
N ASN A 58 10.24 -0.06 -22.71
CA ASN A 58 10.89 -1.21 -22.02
C ASN A 58 10.99 -1.13 -20.48
N ASN A 59 10.55 -0.05 -19.82
CA ASN A 59 10.50 0.00 -18.35
C ASN A 59 9.06 0.13 -17.84
N GLU A 60 8.40 -1.01 -17.63
CA GLU A 60 7.11 -1.07 -16.92
C GLU A 60 7.32 -0.64 -15.46
N SER A 61 6.77 0.51 -15.07
CA SER A 61 6.79 0.93 -13.67
C SER A 61 5.58 0.35 -12.94
N ILE A 62 5.85 -0.36 -11.85
CA ILE A 62 4.82 -0.95 -11.00
C ILE A 62 4.58 -0.01 -9.83
N ASP A 63 3.33 0.40 -9.64
CA ASP A 63 2.88 1.15 -8.48
C ASP A 63 2.02 0.26 -7.57
N TYR A 64 2.10 0.48 -6.26
CA TYR A 64 1.28 -0.21 -5.28
C TYR A 64 0.42 0.81 -4.52
N VAL A 65 -0.89 0.62 -4.59
CA VAL A 65 -1.85 1.34 -3.76
C VAL A 65 -2.25 0.45 -2.60
N ALA A 66 -2.28 1.01 -1.40
CA ALA A 66 -2.69 0.29 -0.20
C ALA A 66 -4.10 0.71 0.26
N CYS A 67 -4.87 -0.24 0.79
CA CYS A 67 -6.12 0.06 1.49
C CYS A 67 -6.24 -0.77 2.78
N ILE A 68 -7.08 -0.27 3.70
CA ILE A 68 -7.30 -0.90 4.99
C ILE A 68 -8.53 -1.83 4.89
N SER A 69 -8.35 -3.11 5.22
CA SER A 69 -9.38 -4.15 5.15
C SER A 69 -9.91 -4.55 6.53
N ASP A 70 -10.79 -5.56 6.57
CA ASP A 70 -11.32 -6.11 7.83
C ASP A 70 -11.92 -5.05 8.77
N MET A 71 -12.66 -4.10 8.19
CA MET A 71 -13.45 -3.09 8.91
C MET A 71 -14.70 -3.67 9.59
N GLY A 72 -14.81 -5.00 9.67
CA GLY A 72 -15.92 -5.70 10.28
C GLY A 72 -16.01 -5.34 11.76
N VAL A 73 -17.18 -4.86 12.18
CA VAL A 73 -17.44 -4.60 13.60
C VAL A 73 -17.59 -5.97 14.27
N LYS A 74 -16.58 -6.40 15.04
CA LYS A 74 -16.78 -7.46 16.04
C LYS A 74 -17.74 -6.87 17.09
N ASN A 75 -19.04 -7.05 16.86
CA ASN A 75 -20.10 -6.77 17.83
C ASN A 75 -20.05 -7.77 18.97
#